data_AF-A0A445A2C7-F1
#
_entry.id   AF-A0A445A2C7-F1
#
_cell.length_a   1.000
_cell.length_b   1.000
_cell.length_c   1.000
_cell.angle_alpha   90.00
_cell.angle_beta   90.00
_cell.angle_gamma   90.00
#
_symmetry.space_group_name_H-M   'P 1'
#
loop_
_entity.id
_entity.type
_entity.pdbx_description
1 polymer ?
#
loop_
_entity_poly.entity_id
_entity_poly.type
_entity_poly.pdbx_seq_one_letter_code
_entity_poly.pdbx_strand_id
1 'polypeptide(L)'
;MHDHGLPTSKIMGLMIGQAGGYANVGTTSRCEAINNFIKRLICIRQSFLELVQNLEHALRDYRHNELVSQFKTMYGKPIPTTGLEALELCVVNFYTREILGEVKTEIQGVITLDIINEENISTTIVLKVKECDRR
;
A
#
# COMPACT_ATOMS: atom_id res chain seq x y z
N MET A 1 -78.97 13.02 -18.25
CA MET A 1 -78.44 12.53 -16.96
C MET A 1 -77.09 13.21 -16.76
N HIS A 2 -76.98 14.16 -15.84
CA HIS A 2 -75.71 14.82 -15.55
C HIS A 2 -75.08 14.15 -14.34
N ASP A 3 -73.88 13.62 -14.53
CA ASP A 3 -73.14 12.88 -13.52
C ASP A 3 -72.47 13.89 -12.58
N HIS A 4 -73.02 14.03 -11.38
CA HIS A 4 -72.54 14.99 -10.38
C HIS A 4 -71.45 14.34 -9.52
N GLY A 5 -70.33 13.99 -10.15
CA GLY A 5 -69.15 13.46 -9.45
C GLY A 5 -68.53 14.52 -8.54
N LEU A 6 -68.22 14.13 -7.30
CA LEU A 6 -67.51 15.01 -6.37
C LEU A 6 -66.07 15.22 -6.87
N PRO A 7 -65.57 16.47 -6.98
CA PRO A 7 -64.21 16.72 -7.44
C PRO A 7 -63.17 16.07 -6.51
N THR A 8 -62.11 15.50 -7.09
CA THR A 8 -61.05 14.77 -6.38
C THR A 8 -60.42 15.57 -5.24
N SER A 9 -60.33 16.90 -5.39
CA SER A 9 -59.85 17.81 -4.35
C SER A 9 -60.73 17.82 -3.10
N LYS A 10 -62.05 17.71 -3.23
CA LYS A 10 -62.99 17.57 -2.10
C LYS A 10 -62.87 16.20 -1.44
N ILE A 11 -62.71 15.13 -2.21
CA ILE A 11 -62.50 13.78 -1.68
C ILE A 11 -61.22 13.74 -0.84
N MET A 12 -60.13 14.29 -1.38
CA MET A 12 -58.84 14.38 -0.67
C MET A 12 -58.94 15.23 0.59
N GLY A 13 -59.58 16.41 0.53
CA GLY A 13 -59.78 17.27 1.71
C GLY A 13 -60.57 16.57 2.83
N LEU A 14 -61.60 15.80 2.46
CA LEU A 14 -62.41 15.03 3.43
C LEU A 14 -61.58 13.93 4.11
N MET A 15 -60.79 13.17 3.33
CA MET A 15 -59.92 12.12 3.87
C MET A 15 -58.85 12.68 4.82
N ILE A 16 -58.26 13.83 4.47
CA ILE A 16 -57.26 14.50 5.30
C ILE A 16 -57.89 15.06 6.58
N GLY A 17 -59.11 15.60 6.49
CA GLY A 17 -59.89 16.02 7.65
C GLY A 17 -60.21 14.87 8.61
N GLN A 18 -60.64 13.71 8.07
CA GLN A 18 -60.89 12.50 8.88
C GLN A 18 -59.62 11.93 9.51
N ALA A 19 -58.46 12.12 8.89
CA ALA A 19 -57.17 11.73 9.45
C ALA A 19 -56.67 12.68 10.57
N GLY A 20 -57.36 13.80 10.86
CA GLY A 20 -56.91 14.78 11.85
C GLY A 20 -55.97 15.86 11.29
N GLY A 21 -56.03 16.10 9.99
CA GLY A 21 -55.27 17.15 9.28
C GLY A 21 -54.00 16.65 8.61
N TYR A 22 -53.39 17.54 7.81
CA TYR A 22 -52.22 17.23 6.96
C TYR A 22 -50.99 16.75 7.76
N ALA A 23 -50.91 17.05 9.05
CA ALA A 23 -49.84 16.60 9.94
C ALA A 23 -49.95 15.11 10.31
N ASN A 24 -51.17 14.58 10.44
CA ASN A 24 -51.44 13.17 10.76
C ASN A 24 -51.48 12.30 9.50
N VAL A 25 -51.68 12.91 8.33
CA VAL A 25 -51.47 12.28 7.03
C VAL A 25 -49.96 12.18 6.81
N GLY A 26 -49.31 11.31 7.58
CA GLY A 26 -47.85 11.14 7.68
C GLY A 26 -47.19 10.61 6.40
N THR A 27 -47.69 10.98 5.23
CA THR A 27 -47.23 10.53 3.92
C THR A 27 -45.95 11.27 3.53
N THR A 28 -45.84 12.58 3.73
CA THR A 28 -44.68 13.34 3.23
C THR A 28 -43.43 13.16 4.09
N SER A 29 -43.54 13.34 5.42
CA SER A 29 -42.37 13.29 6.32
C SER A 29 -41.79 11.88 6.47
N ARG A 30 -42.64 10.84 6.50
CA ARG A 30 -42.17 9.44 6.53
C ARG A 30 -41.50 9.05 5.21
N CYS A 31 -42.06 9.44 4.07
CA CYS A 31 -41.42 9.19 2.77
C CYS A 31 -40.09 9.92 2.64
N GLU A 32 -39.98 11.14 3.15
CA GLU A 32 -38.72 11.89 3.17
C GLU A 32 -37.66 11.22 4.05
N ALA A 33 -38.02 10.77 5.24
CA ALA A 33 -37.13 10.03 6.13
C ALA A 33 -36.63 8.73 5.49
N ILE A 34 -37.53 7.95 4.86
CA ILE A 34 -37.18 6.72 4.15
C ILE A 34 -36.26 7.02 2.96
N ASN A 35 -36.56 8.06 2.17
CA ASN A 35 -35.74 8.45 1.03
C ASN A 35 -34.32 8.87 1.45
N ASN A 36 -34.21 9.65 2.53
CA ASN A 36 -32.91 10.04 3.09
C ASN A 36 -32.12 8.84 3.60
N PHE A 37 -32.80 7.88 4.23
CA PHE A 37 -32.18 6.62 4.65
C PHE A 37 -31.63 5.83 3.46
N ILE A 38 -32.44 5.67 2.40
CA ILE A 38 -32.03 4.96 1.17
C ILE A 38 -30.83 5.67 0.52
N LYS A 39 -30.87 6.99 0.37
CA LYS A 39 -29.73 7.77 -0.17
C LYS A 39 -28.47 7.52 0.64
N ARG A 40 -28.55 7.57 1.97
CA ARG A 40 -27.39 7.33 2.85
C ARG A 40 -26.84 5.92 2.68
N LEU A 41 -27.70 4.90 2.59
CA LEU A 41 -27.28 3.53 2.34
C LEU A 41 -26.56 3.38 0.99
N ILE A 42 -27.10 3.99 -0.07
CA ILE A 42 -26.47 3.98 -1.40
C ILE A 42 -25.08 4.65 -1.32
N CYS A 43 -24.96 5.81 -0.66
CA CYS A 43 -23.68 6.48 -0.47
C CYS A 43 -22.68 5.61 0.29
N ILE A 44 -23.10 4.96 1.38
CA ILE A 44 -22.24 4.06 2.15
C ILE A 44 -21.76 2.92 1.27
N ARG A 45 -22.66 2.27 0.52
CA ARG A 45 -22.28 1.17 -0.40
C ARG A 45 -21.29 1.62 -1.45
N GLN A 46 -21.49 2.81 -2.04
CA GLN A 46 -20.59 3.37 -3.03
C GLN A 46 -19.21 3.65 -2.43
N SER A 47 -19.16 4.30 -1.26
CA SER A 47 -17.89 4.58 -0.57
C SER A 47 -17.14 3.31 -0.18
N PHE A 48 -17.86 2.25 0.22
CA PHE A 48 -17.26 0.97 0.56
C PHE A 48 -16.70 0.26 -0.68
N LEU A 49 -17.42 0.31 -1.80
CA LEU A 49 -16.93 -0.23 -3.07
C LEU A 49 -15.64 0.48 -3.52
N GLU A 50 -15.61 1.80 -3.46
CA GLU A 50 -14.42 2.60 -3.78
C GLU A 50 -13.25 2.25 -2.86
N LEU A 51 -13.49 2.08 -1.55
CA LEU A 51 -12.48 1.67 -0.60
C LEU A 51 -11.89 0.29 -0.96
N VAL A 52 -12.73 -0.69 -1.27
CA VAL A 52 -12.28 -2.04 -1.64
C VAL A 52 -11.47 -2.01 -2.93
N GLN A 53 -11.93 -1.28 -3.95
CA GLN A 53 -11.21 -1.15 -5.23
C GLN A 53 -9.85 -0.47 -5.05
N ASN A 54 -9.79 0.59 -4.24
CA ASN A 54 -8.54 1.28 -3.93
C ASN A 54 -7.56 0.37 -3.18
N LEU A 55 -8.06 -0.44 -2.25
CA LEU A 55 -7.23 -1.40 -1.52
C LEU A 55 -6.68 -2.48 -2.46
N GLU A 56 -7.51 -3.05 -3.33
CA GLU A 56 -7.08 -4.04 -4.33
C GLU A 56 -6.01 -3.45 -5.27
N HIS A 57 -6.20 -2.20 -5.70
CA HIS A 57 -5.23 -1.48 -6.52
C HIS A 57 -3.91 -1.29 -5.77
N ALA A 58 -3.96 -0.79 -4.54
CA ALA A 58 -2.77 -0.56 -3.71
C ALA A 58 -2.02 -1.87 -3.43
N LEU A 59 -2.72 -2.98 -3.17
CA LEU A 59 -2.11 -4.28 -2.97
C LEU A 59 -1.44 -4.81 -4.24
N ARG A 60 -2.06 -4.61 -5.41
CA ARG A 60 -1.45 -5.00 -6.69
C ARG A 60 -0.19 -4.19 -6.96
N ASP A 61 -0.23 -2.89 -6.71
CA ASP A 61 0.92 -1.99 -6.89
C ASP A 61 2.03 -2.31 -5.90
N TYR A 62 1.69 -2.62 -4.65
CA TYR A 62 2.65 -3.08 -3.64
C TYR A 62 3.36 -4.35 -4.10
N ARG A 63 2.61 -5.37 -4.53
CA ARG A 63 3.17 -6.62 -5.06
C ARG A 63 4.04 -6.38 -6.30
N HIS A 64 3.60 -5.50 -7.19
CA HIS A 64 4.38 -5.14 -8.37
C HIS A 64 5.69 -4.44 -7.97
N ASN A 65 5.63 -3.46 -7.08
CA ASN A 65 6.81 -2.74 -6.59
C ASN A 65 7.77 -3.67 -5.84
N GLU A 66 7.26 -4.63 -5.07
CA GLU A 66 8.07 -5.65 -4.41
C GLU A 66 8.80 -6.52 -5.43
N LEU A 67 8.10 -7.04 -6.44
CA LEU A 67 8.71 -7.82 -7.52
C LEU A 67 9.77 -7.01 -8.29
N VAL A 68 9.46 -5.75 -8.62
CA VAL A 68 10.42 -4.85 -9.27
C VAL A 68 11.62 -4.57 -8.37
N SER A 69 11.41 -4.42 -7.06
CA SER A 69 12.47 -4.22 -6.07
C SER A 69 13.35 -5.45 -5.96
N GLN A 70 12.78 -6.66 -5.91
CA GLN A 70 13.52 -7.92 -5.91
C GLN A 70 14.26 -8.15 -7.23
N PHE A 71 13.69 -7.74 -8.36
CA PHE A 71 14.37 -7.81 -9.65
C PHE A 71 15.57 -6.86 -9.71
N LYS A 72 15.43 -5.59 -9.29
CA LYS A 72 16.57 -4.66 -9.13
C LYS A 72 17.58 -5.19 -8.10
N THR A 73 17.04 -5.80 -7.06
CA THR A 73 17.62 -6.73 -6.08
C THR A 73 18.66 -7.69 -6.64
N MET A 74 18.31 -8.30 -7.78
CA MET A 74 18.96 -9.49 -8.33
C MET A 74 19.70 -9.22 -9.64
N TYR A 75 19.30 -8.18 -10.38
CA TYR A 75 19.83 -7.87 -11.70
C TYR A 75 20.25 -6.40 -11.84
N GLY A 76 20.00 -5.56 -10.84
CA GLY A 76 20.45 -4.16 -10.83
C GLY A 76 21.95 -4.03 -10.64
N LYS A 77 22.55 -2.96 -11.16
CA LYS A 77 23.99 -2.69 -10.99
C LYS A 77 24.34 -2.65 -9.49
N PRO A 78 25.27 -3.48 -9.01
CA PRO A 78 25.70 -3.43 -7.63
C PRO A 78 26.34 -2.08 -7.36
N ILE A 79 25.84 -1.41 -6.32
CA ILE A 79 26.38 -0.15 -5.84
C ILE A 79 27.52 -0.50 -4.88
N PRO A 80 28.73 0.05 -5.07
CA PRO A 80 29.81 -0.09 -4.10
C PRO A 80 29.36 0.49 -2.76
N THR A 81 29.34 -0.35 -1.74
CA THR A 81 28.88 0.01 -0.40
C THR A 81 29.99 -0.03 0.62
N THR A 82 31.13 -0.62 0.25
CA THR A 82 32.36 -0.61 1.04
C THR A 82 33.25 0.52 0.55
N GLY A 83 34.19 0.98 1.37
CA GLY A 83 35.23 1.92 0.93
C GLY A 83 36.23 1.33 -0.09
N LEU A 84 36.02 0.09 -0.56
CA LEU A 84 36.91 -0.68 -1.44
C LEU A 84 36.24 -0.95 -2.80
N GLU A 85 35.91 0.12 -3.53
CA GLU A 85 35.13 0.08 -4.77
C GLU A 85 35.73 -0.84 -5.86
N ALA A 86 37.06 -0.84 -6.01
CA ALA A 86 37.74 -1.71 -6.98
C ALA A 86 37.61 -3.20 -6.65
N LEU A 87 37.62 -3.54 -5.35
CA LEU A 87 37.44 -4.92 -4.89
C LEU A 87 35.98 -5.36 -5.06
N GLU A 88 35.02 -4.53 -4.66
CA GLU A 88 33.59 -4.81 -4.85
C GLU A 88 33.24 -5.01 -6.33
N LEU A 89 33.76 -4.16 -7.22
CA LEU A 89 33.53 -4.30 -8.66
C LEU A 89 34.17 -5.57 -9.23
N CYS A 90 35.33 -5.97 -8.71
CA CYS A 90 35.99 -7.21 -9.08
C CYS A 90 35.15 -8.43 -8.66
N VAL A 91 34.69 -8.47 -7.40
CA VAL A 91 33.87 -9.55 -6.85
C VAL A 91 32.57 -9.74 -7.65
N VAL A 92 31.94 -8.65 -8.11
CA VAL A 92 30.75 -8.69 -8.97
C VAL A 92 30.98 -9.40 -10.30
N ASN A 93 32.18 -9.27 -10.88
CA ASN A 93 32.49 -9.85 -12.18
C ASN A 93 32.83 -11.34 -12.11
N PHE A 94 33.30 -11.82 -10.94
CA PHE A 94 33.76 -13.20 -10.77
C PHE A 94 32.73 -14.10 -10.06
N TYR A 95 31.86 -13.54 -9.22
CA TYR A 95 30.95 -14.32 -8.39
C TYR A 95 29.48 -14.10 -8.74
N THR A 96 28.66 -15.15 -8.58
CA THR A 96 27.20 -15.01 -8.69
C THR A 96 26.66 -14.14 -7.54
N ARG A 97 25.46 -13.58 -7.69
CA ARG A 97 24.92 -12.67 -6.67
C ARG A 97 24.68 -13.36 -5.32
N GLU A 98 24.40 -14.67 -5.29
CA GLU A 98 24.32 -15.40 -4.02
C GLU A 98 25.64 -15.35 -3.25
N ILE A 99 26.75 -15.63 -3.95
CA ILE A 99 28.10 -15.64 -3.36
C ILE A 99 28.58 -14.22 -3.04
N LEU A 100 28.14 -13.22 -3.81
CA LEU A 100 28.45 -11.81 -3.56
C LEU A 100 28.04 -11.35 -2.15
N GLY A 101 26.92 -11.86 -1.64
CA GLY A 101 26.44 -11.53 -0.29
C GLY A 101 27.40 -12.00 0.79
N GLU A 102 27.87 -13.24 0.68
CA GLU A 102 28.83 -13.86 1.61
C GLU A 102 30.21 -13.18 1.53
N VAL A 103 30.70 -12.92 0.32
CA VAL A 103 31.98 -12.21 0.13
C VAL A 103 31.90 -10.78 0.66
N LYS A 104 30.76 -10.11 0.52
CA LYS A 104 30.56 -8.77 1.08
C LYS A 104 30.58 -8.76 2.61
N THR A 105 30.01 -9.76 3.27
CA THR A 105 30.06 -9.86 4.74
C THR A 105 31.48 -10.08 5.24
N GLU A 106 32.28 -10.88 4.53
CA GLU A 106 33.70 -11.06 4.83
C GLU A 106 34.50 -9.78 4.61
N ILE A 107 34.29 -9.07 3.50
CA ILE A 107 34.96 -7.78 3.23
C ILE A 107 34.60 -6.75 4.32
N GLN A 108 33.35 -6.65 4.74
CA GLN A 108 32.93 -5.77 5.84
C GLN A 108 33.58 -6.18 7.16
N GLY A 109 33.67 -7.48 7.43
CA GLY A 109 34.45 -8.02 8.55
C GLY A 109 35.88 -7.50 8.50
N VAL A 110 36.58 -7.65 7.38
CA VAL A 110 37.97 -7.18 7.21
C VAL A 110 38.10 -5.66 7.37
N ILE A 111 37.13 -4.86 6.90
CA ILE A 111 37.14 -3.38 7.07
C ILE A 111 37.02 -2.96 8.54
N THR A 112 36.43 -3.78 9.40
CA THR A 112 36.37 -3.51 10.85
C THR A 112 37.65 -3.90 11.60
N LEU A 113 38.60 -4.56 10.93
CA LEU A 113 39.85 -4.98 11.52
C LEU A 113 40.98 -4.04 11.11
N ASP A 114 41.85 -3.70 12.06
CA ASP A 114 43.09 -2.98 11.78
C ASP A 114 44.17 -3.97 11.35
N ILE A 115 44.92 -3.62 10.30
CA ILE A 115 46.04 -4.42 9.82
C ILE A 115 47.24 -4.20 10.75
N ILE A 116 47.75 -5.28 11.34
CA ILE A 116 48.91 -5.28 12.24
C ILE A 116 50.20 -5.68 11.49
N ASN A 117 50.10 -6.57 10.51
CA ASN A 117 51.26 -7.02 9.73
C ASN A 117 50.82 -7.45 8.32
N GLU A 118 51.67 -7.20 7.32
CA GLU A 118 51.47 -7.60 5.93
C GLU A 118 52.71 -8.36 5.44
N GLU A 119 52.53 -9.63 5.09
CA GLU A 119 53.59 -10.47 4.52
C GLU A 119 53.22 -10.86 3.09
N ASN A 120 54.12 -10.58 2.14
CA ASN A 120 53.90 -10.88 0.74
C ASN A 120 54.63 -12.18 0.37
N ILE A 121 53.85 -13.23 0.08
CA ILE A 121 54.37 -14.54 -0.30
C ILE A 121 54.00 -14.76 -1.78
N SER A 122 54.94 -14.42 -2.66
CA SER A 122 54.81 -14.54 -4.12
C SER A 122 53.64 -13.70 -4.67
N THR A 123 52.52 -14.32 -5.05
CA THR A 123 51.31 -13.65 -5.54
C THR A 123 50.25 -13.45 -4.45
N THR A 124 50.50 -13.92 -3.23
CA THR A 124 49.53 -13.92 -2.13
C THR A 124 49.97 -12.96 -1.04
N ILE A 125 49.10 -12.03 -0.66
CA ILE A 125 49.31 -11.12 0.47
C ILE A 125 48.65 -11.72 1.71
N VAL A 126 49.43 -11.98 2.76
CA VAL A 126 48.97 -12.47 4.05
C VAL A 126 48.86 -11.29 5.00
N LEU A 127 47.63 -10.94 5.39
CA LEU A 127 47.33 -9.86 6.33
C LEU A 127 47.05 -10.43 7.71
N LYS A 128 47.81 -9.97 8.71
CA LYS A 128 47.56 -10.24 10.12
C LYS A 128 46.76 -9.07 10.67
N VAL A 129 45.53 -9.34 11.10
CA VAL A 129 44.53 -8.33 11.44
C VAL A 129 44.07 -8.47 12.89
N LYS A 130 43.61 -7.39 13.52
CA LYS A 130 43.02 -7.37 14.86
C LYS A 130 41.74 -6.54 14.87
N GLU A 131 40.79 -6.93 15.71
CA GLU A 131 39.54 -6.20 15.90
C GLU A 131 39.79 -4.79 16.42
N CYS A 132 39.29 -3.79 15.68
CA CYS A 132 39.40 -2.38 16.02
C CYS A 132 38.39 -2.06 17.14
N ASP A 133 38.90 -1.80 18.34
CA ASP A 133 38.09 -1.48 19.54
C ASP A 133 37.61 -0.02 19.45
N ARG A 134 36.65 0.23 18.55
CA ARG A 134 36.13 1.58 18.30
C ARG A 134 35.09 1.93 19.37
N ARG A 135 35.56 2.58 20.45
CA ARG A 135 34.75 3.22 21.50
C ARG A 135 33.73 4.21 20.96
#